data_AF-A0A9X6M7D1-F1
#
_entry.id   AF-A0A9X6M7D1-F1
#
_cell.length_a   1.000
_cell.length_b   1.000
_cell.length_c   1.000
_cell.angle_alpha   90.00
_cell.angle_beta   90.00
_cell.angle_gamma   90.00
#
_symmetry.space_group_name_H-M   'P 1'
#
loop_
_entity.id
_entity.type
_entity.pdbx_description
1 polymer ?
#
loop_
_entity_poly.entity_id
_entity_poly.type
_entity_poly.pdbx_seq_one_letter_code
_entity_poly.pdbx_strand_id
1 'polypeptide(L)'
;MIGATNCDSNVFERPDKFNVYRPDIDIKKAFSGTARHLAFGLSIYNCVGAAFAKLEIEIDSTIKDNISRKKLRDIKDFVKKISKMN
;
A
#
# COMPACT_ATOMS: atom_id res chain seq x y z
N MET A 1 -15.14 1.67 -2.01
CA MET A 1 -15.25 2.35 -0.70
C MET A 1 -13.88 2.67 -0.11
N ILE A 2 -13.05 1.68 0.26
CA ILE A 2 -11.72 1.90 0.90
C ILE A 2 -10.79 2.81 0.08
N GLY A 3 -10.70 2.61 -1.24
CA GLY A 3 -9.85 3.43 -2.11
C GLY A 3 -10.23 4.91 -2.11
N ALA A 4 -11.52 5.24 -2.02
CA ALA A 4 -11.96 6.63 -1.95
C ALA A 4 -11.56 7.28 -0.61
N THR A 5 -11.70 6.55 0.50
CA THR A 5 -11.30 7.06 1.82
C THR A 5 -9.79 7.26 1.94
N ASN A 6 -8.98 6.36 1.38
CA ASN A 6 -7.53 6.53 1.34
C ASN A 6 -7.08 7.68 0.43
N CYS A 7 -7.99 8.23 -0.38
CA CYS A 7 -7.75 9.39 -1.25
C CYS A 7 -8.52 10.65 -0.80
N ASP A 8 -9.02 10.70 0.43
CA ASP A 8 -9.77 11.86 0.95
C ASP A 8 -8.85 13.01 1.35
N SER A 9 -9.06 14.20 0.74
CA SER A 9 -8.27 15.41 1.01
C SER A 9 -8.48 16.00 2.40
N ASN A 10 -9.55 15.61 3.11
CA ASN A 10 -9.76 16.01 4.51
C ASN A 10 -8.85 15.23 5.47
N VAL A 11 -8.34 14.07 5.05
CA VAL A 11 -7.52 13.17 5.87
C VAL A 11 -6.05 13.22 5.45
N PHE A 12 -5.79 13.37 4.16
CA PHE A 12 -4.48 13.18 3.57
C PHE A 12 -4.08 14.38 2.71
N GLU A 13 -2.86 14.89 2.90
CA GLU A 13 -2.33 15.93 2.03
C GLU A 13 -1.97 15.34 0.66
N ARG A 14 -2.42 15.99 -0.43
CA ARG A 14 -2.21 15.57 -1.82
C ARG A 14 -2.50 14.07 -2.02
N PRO A 15 -3.73 13.63 -1.73
CA PRO A 15 -4.09 12.22 -1.59
C PRO A 15 -3.91 11.40 -2.88
N ASP A 16 -3.93 12.06 -4.04
CA ASP A 16 -3.73 11.47 -5.36
C ASP A 16 -2.24 11.22 -5.70
N LYS A 17 -1.31 11.74 -4.89
CA LYS A 17 0.13 11.62 -5.12
C LYS A 17 0.72 10.51 -4.27
N PHE A 18 1.33 9.53 -4.94
CA PHE A 18 2.15 8.54 -4.27
C PHE A 18 3.44 9.19 -3.74
N ASN A 19 3.62 9.17 -2.42
CA ASN A 19 4.83 9.62 -1.73
C ASN A 19 5.10 8.72 -0.53
N VAL A 20 6.18 7.92 -0.58
CA VAL A 20 6.57 7.00 0.50
C VAL A 20 6.97 7.75 1.77
N TYR A 21 7.51 8.97 1.63
CA TYR A 21 8.02 9.79 2.74
C TYR A 21 7.01 10.83 3.23
N ARG A 22 5.72 10.64 2.95
CA ARG A 22 4.69 11.60 3.35
C ARG A 22 4.63 11.74 4.88
N PRO A 23 4.63 12.98 5.41
CA PRO A 23 4.76 13.20 6.86
C PRO A 23 3.46 12.94 7.62
N ASP A 24 2.33 12.87 6.93
CA ASP A 24 1.02 12.69 7.52
C ASP A 24 0.68 11.21 7.80
N ILE A 25 1.57 10.25 7.51
CA ILE A 25 1.44 8.86 7.97
C ILE A 25 2.48 8.54 9.06
N ASP A 26 2.01 8.06 10.21
CA ASP A 26 2.86 7.43 11.22
C ASP A 26 3.15 5.97 10.82
N ILE A 27 4.34 5.74 10.26
CA ILE A 27 4.80 4.43 9.78
C ILE A 27 4.78 3.38 10.91
N LYS A 28 5.00 3.78 12.16
CA LYS A 28 5.01 2.84 13.30
C LYS A 28 3.63 2.22 13.55
N LYS A 29 2.56 2.89 13.12
CA LYS A 29 1.16 2.44 13.30
C LYS A 29 0.51 1.90 12.03
N ALA A 30 1.16 2.03 10.86
CA ALA A 30 0.57 1.72 9.55
C ALA A 30 0.08 0.27 9.41
N PHE A 31 0.62 -0.68 10.19
CA PHE A 31 0.21 -2.09 10.20
C PHE A 31 -0.52 -2.48 11.49
N SER A 32 -1.30 -1.56 12.06
CA SER A 32 -2.08 -1.78 13.28
C SER A 32 -3.56 -1.39 13.06
N GLY A 33 -4.41 -1.69 14.05
CA GLY A 33 -5.81 -1.24 14.05
C GLY A 33 -5.96 0.29 14.15
N THR A 34 -4.88 1.01 14.44
CA THR A 34 -4.84 2.48 14.50
C THR A 34 -4.14 3.10 13.30
N ALA A 35 -3.95 2.33 12.22
CA ALA A 35 -3.39 2.84 10.98
C ALA A 35 -4.23 4.01 10.43
N ARG A 36 -3.57 5.02 9.88
CA ARG A 36 -4.26 6.17 9.29
C ARG A 36 -4.97 5.80 7.99
N HIS A 37 -4.44 4.83 7.23
CA HIS A 37 -5.11 4.28 6.06
C HIS A 37 -6.06 3.14 6.46
N LEU A 38 -7.06 2.86 5.63
CA LEU A 38 -8.05 1.81 5.87
C LEU A 38 -7.80 0.52 5.07
N ALA A 39 -6.61 0.34 4.48
CA ALA A 39 -6.29 -0.84 3.66
C ALA A 39 -6.43 -2.17 4.43
N PHE A 40 -6.20 -2.17 5.75
CA PHE A 40 -6.38 -3.32 6.63
C PHE A 40 -7.62 -3.18 7.53
N GLY A 41 -8.56 -2.28 7.22
CA GLY A 41 -9.63 -1.91 8.16
C GLY A 41 -9.14 -1.04 9.30
N LEU A 42 -9.94 -0.94 10.37
CA LEU A 42 -9.70 -0.04 11.50
C LEU A 42 -10.16 -0.70 12.82
N SER A 43 -9.57 -0.24 13.92
CA SER A 43 -9.88 -0.65 15.29
C SER A 43 -9.62 -2.13 15.55
N ILE A 44 -10.34 -2.72 16.51
CA ILE A 44 -10.22 -4.11 16.96
C ILE A 44 -10.66 -5.14 15.91
N TYR A 45 -11.38 -4.70 14.87
CA TYR A 45 -11.83 -5.54 13.75
C TYR A 45 -10.97 -5.33 12.50
N ASN A 46 -9.76 -4.79 12.65
CA ASN A 46 -8.81 -4.72 11.55
C ASN A 46 -8.30 -6.12 11.16
N CYS A 47 -7.54 -6.19 10.07
CA CYS A 47 -6.93 -7.41 9.61
C CYS A 47 -5.99 -7.99 10.67
N VAL A 48 -6.33 -9.18 11.18
CA VAL A 48 -5.49 -9.95 12.11
C VAL A 48 -4.09 -10.24 11.54
N GLY A 49 -3.98 -10.33 10.22
CA GLY A 49 -2.73 -10.59 9.51
C GLY A 49 -1.90 -9.34 9.18
N ALA A 50 -2.27 -8.13 9.59
CA ALA A 50 -1.60 -6.91 9.16
C ALA A 50 -0.09 -6.90 9.46
N ALA A 51 0.30 -7.32 10.67
CA ALA A 51 1.72 -7.42 11.05
C ALA A 51 2.47 -8.53 10.28
N PHE A 52 1.79 -9.64 10.00
CA PHE A 52 2.38 -10.74 9.22
C PHE A 52 2.60 -10.32 7.76
N ALA A 53 1.60 -9.68 7.14
CA ALA A 53 1.71 -9.16 5.78
C ALA A 53 2.85 -8.14 5.63
N LYS A 54 3.09 -7.30 6.64
CA LYS A 54 4.24 -6.40 6.68
C LYS A 54 5.55 -7.19 6.52
N LEU A 55 5.73 -8.20 7.37
CA LEU A 55 6.93 -9.02 7.38
C LEU A 55 7.13 -9.77 6.05
N GLU A 56 6.07 -10.35 5.51
CA GLU A 56 6.09 -11.06 4.22
C GLU A 56 6.59 -10.15 3.09
N ILE A 57 6.04 -8.93 3.01
CA ILE A 57 6.42 -7.94 1.98
C ILE A 57 7.84 -7.42 2.20
N GLU A 58 8.26 -7.18 3.44
CA GLU A 58 9.64 -6.75 3.77
C GLU A 58 10.68 -7.81 3.37
N ILE A 59 10.37 -9.09 3.60
CA ILE A 59 11.24 -10.20 3.18
C ILE A 59 11.28 -10.31 1.65
N ASP A 60 10.11 -10.34 0.98
CA ASP A 60 10.03 -10.48 -0.47
C ASP A 60 10.69 -9.31 -1.23
N SER A 61 10.51 -8.07 -0.74
CA SER A 61 11.17 -6.89 -1.32
C SER A 61 12.69 -6.97 -1.20
N THR A 62 13.20 -7.34 -0.02
CA THR A 62 14.64 -7.56 0.18
C THR A 62 15.20 -8.63 -0.76
N ILE A 63 14.48 -9.74 -0.95
CA ILE A 63 14.90 -10.82 -1.86
C ILE A 63 14.89 -10.34 -3.32
N LYS A 64 13.84 -9.62 -3.74
CA LYS A 64 13.70 -9.14 -5.12
C LYS A 64 14.75 -8.11 -5.50
N ASP A 65 15.11 -7.20 -4.59
CA ASP A 65 16.13 -6.18 -4.83
C ASP A 65 17.52 -6.81 -5.04
N ASN A 66 17.82 -7.90 -4.35
CA ASN A 66 19.06 -8.65 -4.52
C ASN A 66 19.13 -9.46 -5.83
N ILE A 67 17.99 -9.74 -6.47
CA ILE A 67 17.89 -10.65 -7.62
C ILE A 67 17.55 -9.90 -8.92
N SER A 68 16.98 -8.70 -8.87
CA SER A 68 16.28 -8.15 -10.03
C SER A 68 16.51 -6.67 -10.32
N ARG A 69 17.19 -6.36 -11.44
CA ARG A 69 17.08 -5.05 -12.12
C ARG A 69 15.78 -4.99 -12.95
N LYS A 70 14.62 -4.98 -12.30
CA LYS A 70 13.33 -4.89 -13.00
C LYS A 70 13.05 -3.46 -13.42
N LYS A 71 13.07 -3.21 -14.74
CA LYS A 71 12.49 -2.01 -15.35
C LYS A 71 11.04 -2.31 -15.74
N LEU A 72 10.12 -1.41 -15.40
CA LEU A 72 8.76 -1.49 -15.93
C LEU A 72 8.84 -1.35 -17.47
N ARG A 73 8.31 -2.32 -18.22
CA ARG A 73 8.43 -2.32 -19.70
C ARG A 73 7.60 -1.22 -20.34
N ASP A 74 6.33 -1.10 -19.97
CA ASP A 74 5.43 0.01 -20.32
C ASP A 74 4.25 0.01 -19.32
N ILE A 75 3.71 1.19 -19.01
CA ILE A 75 2.51 1.33 -18.18
C ILE A 75 1.26 0.83 -18.91
N LYS A 76 1.24 0.91 -20.25
CA LYS A 76 0.16 0.36 -21.07
C LYS A 76 0.03 -1.15 -20.94
N ASP A 77 1.16 -1.85 -20.80
CA ASP A 77 1.18 -3.30 -20.58
C ASP A 77 0.63 -3.67 -19.20
N PHE A 78 0.87 -2.84 -18.18
CA PHE A 78 0.29 -3.02 -16.86
C PHE A 78 -1.23 -2.90 -16.89
N VAL A 79 -1.76 -1.84 -17.52
CA VAL A 79 -3.21 -1.62 -17.66
C VAL A 79 -3.88 -2.75 -18.47
N LYS A 80 -3.26 -3.19 -19.56
CA LYS A 80 -3.77 -4.27 -20.41
C LYS A 80 -3.84 -5.61 -19.68
N LYS A 81 -2.92 -5.87 -18.75
CA LYS A 81 -2.91 -7.07 -17.92
C LYS A 81 -4.06 -7.07 -16.90
N ILE A 82 -4.29 -5.93 -16.23
CA ILE A 82 -5.38 -5.77 -15.26
C ILE A 82 -6.74 -5.92 -15.97
N SER A 83 -6.89 -5.31 -17.16
CA SER A 83 -8.14 -5.36 -17.93
C SER A 83 -8.48 -6.74 -18.51
N LYS A 84 -7.53 -7.69 -18.53
CA LYS A 84 -7.75 -9.09 -18.94
C LYS A 84 -8.09 -10.03 -17.79
N MET A 85 -8.02 -9.57 -16.54
CA MET A 85 -8.34 -10.36 -15.34
C MET A 85 -9.80 -10.19 -14.87
N ASN A 86 -10.60 -9.40 -15.59
CA ASN A 86 -12.04 -9.25 -15.40
C ASN A 86 -12.80 -9.89 -16.55
#